data_AF-A0A7L4NKT5-F1
#
_entry.id   AF-A0A7L4NKT5-F1
#
_cell.length_a   1.000
_cell.length_b   1.000
_cell.length_c   1.000
_cell.angle_alpha   90.00
_cell.angle_beta   90.00
_cell.angle_gamma   90.00
#
_symmetry.space_group_name_H-M   'P 1'
#
loop_
_entity.id
_entity.type
_entity.pdbx_description
1 polymer ?
#
loop_
_entity_poly.entity_id
_entity_poly.type
_entity_poly.pdbx_seq_one_letter_code
_entity_poly.pdbx_strand_id
1 'polypeptide(L)' 'RGGCVEVSSGSEAVLGSWFRLQCIACKRRSETPAHAMGEWFFRPEGGDRFQKVL' A
#
# COMPACT_ATOMS: atom_id res chain seq x y z
N ARG A 1 5.61 1.51 24.79
CA ARG A 1 6.04 0.57 23.72
C ARG A 1 4.80 0.19 22.93
N GLY A 2 4.77 0.42 21.62
CA GLY A 2 3.69 -0.05 20.74
C GLY A 2 4.30 -0.91 19.64
N GLY A 3 3.63 -1.99 19.26
CA GLY A 3 3.98 -2.80 18.09
C GLY A 3 3.38 -2.21 16.81
N CYS A 4 3.98 -2.52 15.68
CA CYS A 4 3.39 -2.27 14.36
C CYS A 4 2.67 -3.55 13.91
N VAL A 5 1.51 -3.41 13.29
CA VAL A 5 0.73 -4.54 12.74
C VAL A 5 0.40 -4.22 11.29
N GLU A 6 0.73 -5.15 10.40
CA GLU A 6 0.32 -5.08 9.00
C GLU A 6 -1.11 -5.61 8.91
N VAL A 7 -2.01 -4.81 8.32
CA VAL A 7 -3.39 -5.22 8.06
C VAL A 7 -3.69 -5.02 6.59
N SER A 8 -4.45 -5.95 6.01
CA SER A 8 -4.77 -5.96 4.59
C SER A 8 -5.62 -4.76 4.20
N SER A 9 -5.39 -4.25 2.98
CA SER A 9 -6.28 -3.26 2.37
C SER A 9 -7.66 -3.87 2.09
N GLY A 10 -8.69 -3.02 2.02
CA GLY A 10 -9.96 -3.41 1.42
C GLY A 10 -9.78 -3.76 -0.06
N SER A 11 -10.72 -4.55 -0.60
CA SER A 11 -10.73 -5.02 -1.99
C SER A 11 -11.91 -4.51 -2.82
N GLU A 12 -12.90 -3.88 -2.20
CA GLU A 12 -14.14 -3.44 -2.86
C GLU A 12 -14.33 -1.93 -2.70
N ALA A 13 -14.66 -1.26 -3.80
CA ALA A 13 -14.86 0.17 -3.86
C ALA A 13 -16.28 0.50 -4.35
N VAL A 14 -16.87 1.56 -3.80
CA VAL A 14 -18.18 2.06 -4.23
C VAL A 14 -17.99 3.05 -5.36
N LEU A 15 -18.71 2.84 -6.48
CA LEU A 15 -18.66 3.73 -7.63
C LEU A 15 -19.01 5.17 -7.24
N GLY A 16 -18.20 6.13 -7.69
CA GLY A 16 -18.39 7.56 -7.40
C GLY A 16 -17.91 8.00 -6.02
N SER A 17 -17.37 7.09 -5.20
CA SER A 17 -16.78 7.40 -3.89
C SER A 17 -15.26 7.23 -3.91
N TRP A 18 -14.55 7.97 -3.06
CA TRP A 18 -13.11 7.77 -2.87
C TRP A 18 -12.83 6.43 -2.19
N PHE A 19 -11.82 5.73 -2.69
CA PHE A 19 -11.34 4.48 -2.11
C PHE A 19 -9.90 4.63 -1.64
N ARG A 20 -9.61 4.08 -0.46
CA ARG A 20 -8.28 4.13 0.14
C ARG A 20 -7.62 2.76 0.00
N LEU A 21 -6.53 2.71 -0.77
CA LEU A 21 -5.61 1.58 -0.80
C LEU A 21 -4.63 1.71 0.37
N GLN A 22 -4.63 0.72 1.25
CA GLN A 22 -3.76 0.71 2.42
C GLN A 22 -2.52 -0.16 2.18
N CYS A 23 -1.34 0.42 2.35
CA CYS A 23 -0.07 -0.29 2.34
C CYS A 23 0.67 0.00 3.65
N ILE A 24 0.89 -1.03 4.46
CA ILE A 24 1.64 -0.94 5.71
C ILE A 24 2.78 -1.95 5.62
N ALA A 25 4.01 -1.45 5.78
CA ALA A 25 5.21 -2.27 5.91
C ALA A 25 5.87 -1.95 7.24
N CYS A 26 5.86 -2.91 8.17
CA CYS A 26 6.38 -2.71 9.51
C CYS A 26 7.90 -2.95 9.55
N LYS A 27 8.65 -2.07 10.24
CA LYS A 27 10.05 -2.36 10.57
C LYS A 27 10.11 -3.61 11.44
N ARG A 28 11.06 -4.51 11.14
CA ARG A 28 11.30 -5.70 11.96
C ARG A 28 11.69 -5.39 13.41
N ARG A 29 12.44 -4.29 13.61
CA ARG A 29 12.84 -3.78 14.92
C ARG A 29 12.53 -2.29 15.02
N SER A 30 11.75 -1.92 16.03
CA SER A 30 11.21 -0.56 16.19
C SER A 30 12.28 0.49 16.48
N GLU A 31 13.31 0.08 17.22
CA GLU A 31 14.41 0.88 17.72
C GLU A 31 15.45 1.22 16.63
N THR A 32 15.44 0.49 15.51
CA THR A 32 16.39 0.75 14.42
C THR A 32 15.89 1.93 13.57
N PRO A 33 16.63 3.04 13.46
CA PRO A 33 16.28 4.12 12.54
C PRO A 33 16.40 3.63 11.09
N ALA A 34 15.47 4.05 10.23
CA ALA A 34 15.44 3.66 8.82
C ALA A 34 14.79 4.75 7.98
N HIS A 35 15.19 4.81 6.70
CA HIS A 35 14.54 5.60 5.67
C HIS A 35 13.98 4.64 4.61
N ALA A 36 12.77 4.90 4.12
CA ALA A 36 12.11 4.06 3.13
C ALA A 36 11.36 4.93 2.11
N MET A 37 11.24 4.42 0.90
CA MET A 37 10.44 5.02 -0.17
C MET A 37 9.46 3.98 -0.69
N GLY A 38 8.30 4.43 -1.14
CA GLY A 38 7.28 3.58 -1.78
C GLY A 38 6.93 4.13 -3.14
N GLU A 39 6.67 3.23 -4.09
CA GLU A 39 6.18 3.57 -5.43
C GLU A 39 4.89 2.80 -5.69
N TRP A 40 3.97 3.42 -6.42
CA TRP A 40 2.71 2.76 -6.76
C TRP A 40 2.61 2.52 -8.25
N PHE A 41 2.22 1.30 -8.60
CA PHE A 41 1.96 0.91 -9.97
C PHE A 41 0.58 0.26 -10.08
N PHE A 42 -0.10 0.53 -11.18
CA PHE A 42 -1.42 -0.01 -11.47
C PHE A 42 -1.44 -0.71 -12.83
N ARG A 43 -2.18 -1.82 -12.90
CA ARG A 43 -2.48 -2.52 -14.14
C ARG A 43 -3.97 -2.85 -14.14
N PRO A 44 -4.75 -2.33 -15.11
CA PRO A 44 -6.15 -2.70 -15.23
C PRO A 44 -6.29 -4.17 -15.64
N GLU A 45 -7.46 -4.75 -15.39
CA GLU A 45 -7.79 -6.08 -15.88
C GLU A 45 -7.69 -6.13 -17.42
N GLY A 46 -7.10 -7.21 -17.95
CA GLY A 46 -6.80 -7.35 -19.38
C GLY A 46 -5.64 -6.50 -19.91
N GLY A 47 -4.98 -5.70 -19.07
CA GLY A 47 -3.80 -4.92 -19.47
C GLY A 47 -2.50 -5.73 -19.44
N ASP A 48 -1.57 -5.39 -20.33
CA ASP A 48 -0.30 -6.12 -20.48
C ASP A 48 0.83 -5.61 -19.58
N ARG A 49 0.72 -4.38 -19.07
CA ARG A 49 1.82 -3.70 -18.34
C ARG A 49 1.32 -2.89 -17.16
N PHE A 50 2.16 -2.85 -16.12
CA PHE A 50 2.00 -1.95 -14.99
C PHE A 50 2.46 -0.53 -15.37
N GLN A 51 1.71 0.47 -14.92
CA GLN A 51 2.00 1.88 -15.12
C GLN A 51 2.20 2.54 -13.76
N LYS A 52 3.21 3.40 -13.63
CA LYS A 52 3.46 4.15 -12.39
C LYS A 52 2.35 5.18 -12.20
N VAL A 53 1.75 5.22 -11.00
CA VAL A 53 0.65 6.13 -10.68
C VAL A 53 1.01 7.16 -9.61
N LEU A 54 2.00 6.86 -8.76
CA LEU A 54 2.61 7.79 -7.77
C LEU A 54 4.10 7.47 -7.61
#